data_AF-A0A9N7GBH4-F1
#
_entry.id   AF-A0A9N7GBH4-F1
#
_cell.length_a   1.000
_cell.length_b   1.000
_cell.length_c   1.000
_cell.angle_alpha   90.00
_cell.angle_beta   90.00
_cell.angle_gamma   90.00
#
_symmetry.space_group_name_H-M   'P 1'
#
loop_
_entity.id
_entity.type
_entity.pdbx_description
1 polymer ?
#
loop_
_entity_poly.entity_id
_entity_poly.type
_entity_poly.pdbx_seq_one_letter_code
_entity_poly.pdbx_strand_id
1 'polypeptide(L)'
;MKCSIIKNLVVVFLICTQASVAAANGFFHQRYRGWLWFEEREQQRINEEQQQELEKIQKQEQERAKARSEVEAFSKELDDLKYMMIRYPENLDHVYAYKKKEAEMLDSALKLDHSYRLVNLLHPNDVNHKENPVNLYGRKIHQQEEQKAKEEKIAALAHNIELFFVFSSDCPYSTQAAPVVHGFAQKYKIETEALSTNGEKSQYFKTHFNQELINMLGIESVPSLILVTKDGKTRFEIARGAVSFSELEEKMLLAHEILKDQELKSQRAVEQEENSRVRFKND
;
A
#
# COMPACT_ATOMS: atom_id res chain seq x y z
N MET A 1 44.07 69.50 -28.33
CA MET A 1 43.08 68.39 -28.40
C MET A 1 43.38 67.41 -29.55
N LYS A 2 44.62 66.89 -29.70
CA LYS A 2 44.94 65.90 -30.75
C LYS A 2 45.54 64.57 -30.22
N CYS A 3 45.72 64.43 -28.90
CA CYS A 3 46.38 63.25 -28.30
C CYS A 3 45.40 62.22 -27.68
N SER A 4 44.14 62.56 -27.46
CA SER A 4 43.14 61.64 -26.86
C SER A 4 42.42 60.75 -27.88
N ILE A 5 42.30 61.20 -29.13
CA ILE A 5 41.60 60.45 -30.20
C ILE A 5 42.45 59.27 -30.67
N ILE A 6 43.78 59.42 -30.66
CA ILE A 6 44.72 58.37 -31.09
C ILE A 6 44.78 57.23 -30.06
N LYS A 7 44.68 57.53 -28.75
CA LYS A 7 44.63 56.50 -27.70
C LYS A 7 43.36 55.64 -27.75
N ASN A 8 42.20 56.25 -28.00
CA ASN A 8 40.94 55.48 -28.11
C ASN A 8 40.87 54.65 -29.39
N LEU A 9 41.48 55.10 -30.49
CA LEU A 9 41.51 54.34 -31.74
C LEU A 9 42.45 53.13 -31.65
N VAL A 10 43.57 53.24 -30.91
CA VAL A 10 44.49 52.12 -30.65
C VAL A 10 43.87 51.08 -29.69
N VAL A 11 43.11 51.50 -28.68
CA VAL A 11 42.45 50.57 -27.74
C VAL A 11 41.30 49.80 -28.42
N VAL A 12 40.51 50.45 -29.28
CA VAL A 12 39.48 49.76 -30.07
C VAL A 12 40.11 48.78 -31.07
N PHE A 13 41.25 49.13 -31.67
CA PHE A 13 41.97 48.20 -32.56
C PHE A 13 42.55 47.00 -31.80
N LEU A 14 43.05 47.20 -30.57
CA LEU A 14 43.59 46.12 -29.74
C LEU A 14 42.49 45.12 -29.28
N ILE A 15 41.29 45.60 -28.97
CA ILE A 15 40.16 44.75 -28.55
C ILE A 15 39.58 43.96 -29.74
N CYS A 16 39.52 44.56 -30.93
CA CYS A 16 39.11 43.83 -32.15
C CYS A 16 40.08 42.71 -32.53
N THR A 17 41.40 42.88 -32.29
CA THR A 17 42.37 41.81 -32.62
C THR A 17 42.25 40.56 -31.74
N GLN A 18 41.77 40.67 -30.50
CA GLN A 18 41.67 39.49 -29.62
C GLN A 18 40.41 38.65 -29.84
N ALA A 19 39.31 39.26 -30.28
CA ALA A 19 38.10 38.52 -30.64
C ALA A 19 38.30 37.65 -31.90
N SER A 20 39.10 38.12 -32.87
CA SER A 20 39.41 37.35 -34.08
C SER A 20 40.26 36.12 -33.80
N VAL A 21 41.18 36.14 -32.82
CA VAL A 21 42.10 35.02 -32.55
C VAL A 21 41.40 33.84 -31.86
N ALA A 22 40.41 34.10 -30.99
CA ALA A 22 39.67 33.02 -30.31
C ALA A 22 38.70 32.28 -31.26
N ALA A 23 38.01 33.01 -32.14
CA ALA A 23 37.16 32.40 -33.18
C ALA A 23 38.00 31.72 -34.29
N ALA A 24 39.17 32.29 -34.61
CA ALA A 24 40.13 31.70 -35.54
C ALA A 24 40.71 30.37 -35.01
N ASN A 25 41.10 30.29 -33.74
CA ASN A 25 41.77 29.10 -33.21
C ASN A 25 40.90 27.83 -33.28
N GLY A 26 39.60 27.91 -33.01
CA GLY A 26 38.71 26.73 -33.15
C GLY A 26 38.51 26.29 -34.60
N PHE A 27 38.34 27.25 -35.51
CA PHE A 27 38.09 27.03 -36.92
C PHE A 27 39.33 26.50 -37.67
N PHE A 28 40.51 27.09 -37.44
CA PHE A 28 41.75 26.71 -38.13
C PHE A 28 42.39 25.43 -37.58
N HIS A 29 42.04 24.98 -36.36
CA HIS A 29 42.47 23.68 -35.83
C HIS A 29 41.70 22.47 -36.43
N GLN A 30 40.61 22.69 -37.17
CA GLN A 30 39.83 21.63 -37.83
C GLN A 30 40.29 21.32 -39.27
N ARG A 31 41.45 21.83 -39.71
CA ARG A 31 41.99 21.73 -41.09
C ARG A 31 42.12 20.32 -41.67
N TYR A 32 42.08 19.26 -40.86
CA TYR A 32 42.19 17.86 -41.30
C TYR A 32 40.85 17.10 -41.35
N ARG A 33 39.72 17.77 -41.09
CA ARG A 33 38.39 17.18 -41.30
C ARG A 33 37.88 17.50 -42.71
N GLY A 34 38.06 16.56 -43.64
CA GLY A 34 37.22 16.57 -44.85
C GLY A 34 35.78 16.25 -44.46
N TRP A 35 34.79 16.75 -45.23
CA TRP A 35 33.35 16.49 -45.05
C TRP A 35 32.62 17.35 -43.98
N LEU A 36 33.09 18.59 -43.72
CA LEU A 36 32.47 19.55 -42.77
C LEU A 36 30.96 19.79 -42.99
N TRP A 37 30.51 19.84 -44.25
CA TRP A 37 29.10 20.06 -44.60
C TRP A 37 28.19 18.84 -44.30
N PHE A 38 28.76 17.67 -44.02
CA PHE A 38 28.00 16.51 -43.55
C PHE A 38 27.84 16.56 -42.04
N GLU A 39 28.89 16.93 -41.28
CA GLU A 39 28.82 17.13 -39.83
C GLU A 39 27.83 18.27 -39.48
N GLU A 40 27.85 19.39 -40.20
CA GLU A 40 26.88 20.48 -40.01
C GLU A 40 25.44 20.06 -40.34
N ARG A 41 25.23 19.26 -41.40
CA ARG A 41 23.90 18.71 -41.74
C ARG A 41 23.40 17.67 -40.75
N GLU A 42 24.29 16.93 -40.12
CA GLU A 42 23.94 16.00 -39.03
C GLU A 42 23.57 16.78 -37.77
N GLN A 43 24.33 17.82 -37.41
CA GLN A 43 24.00 18.70 -36.28
C GLN A 43 22.69 19.47 -36.50
N GLN A 44 22.43 19.96 -37.72
CA GLN A 44 21.15 20.58 -38.07
C GLN A 44 20.00 19.59 -37.95
N ARG A 45 20.15 18.35 -38.44
CA ARG A 45 19.15 17.30 -38.28
C ARG A 45 18.88 16.96 -36.82
N ILE A 46 19.93 16.84 -35.99
CA ILE A 46 19.79 16.61 -34.55
C ILE A 46 19.05 17.77 -33.87
N ASN A 47 19.38 19.02 -34.22
CA ASN A 47 18.71 20.20 -33.67
C ASN A 47 17.23 20.30 -34.11
N GLU A 48 16.94 19.97 -35.37
CA GLU A 48 15.57 19.92 -35.91
C GLU A 48 14.75 18.80 -35.26
N GLU A 49 15.33 17.61 -35.07
CA GLU A 49 14.70 16.49 -34.35
C GLU A 49 14.43 16.85 -32.89
N GLN A 50 15.37 17.51 -32.21
CA GLN A 50 15.21 18.01 -30.84
C GLN A 50 14.13 19.10 -30.75
N GLN A 51 14.07 20.03 -31.71
CA GLN A 51 13.02 21.04 -31.77
C GLN A 51 11.65 20.41 -32.00
N GLN A 52 11.53 19.43 -32.89
CA GLN A 52 10.29 18.70 -33.13
C GLN A 52 9.83 17.89 -31.91
N GLU A 53 10.76 17.32 -31.15
CA GLU A 53 10.45 16.60 -29.91
C GLU A 53 9.97 17.58 -28.81
N LEU A 54 10.63 18.73 -28.67
CA LEU A 54 10.22 19.80 -27.75
C LEU A 54 8.83 20.35 -28.10
N GLU A 55 8.53 20.56 -29.37
CA GLU A 55 7.21 21.00 -29.83
C GLU A 55 6.12 19.97 -29.54
N LYS A 56 6.40 18.66 -29.72
CA LYS A 56 5.48 17.57 -29.36
C LYS A 56 5.20 17.55 -27.86
N ILE A 57 6.22 17.70 -27.03
CA ILE A 57 6.09 17.73 -25.56
C ILE A 57 5.25 18.94 -25.13
N GLN A 58 5.52 20.12 -25.67
CA GLN A 58 4.76 21.34 -25.37
C GLN A 58 3.29 21.22 -25.78
N LYS A 59 3.01 20.66 -26.97
CA LYS A 59 1.64 20.41 -27.43
C LYS A 59 0.91 19.44 -26.50
N GLN A 60 1.57 18.37 -26.08
CA GLN A 60 1.00 17.39 -25.15
C GLN A 60 0.75 18.00 -23.75
N GLU A 61 1.62 18.90 -23.29
CA GLU A 61 1.43 19.61 -22.02
C GLU A 61 0.24 20.57 -22.07
N GLN A 62 0.09 21.34 -23.17
CA GLN A 62 -1.07 22.21 -23.38
C GLN A 62 -2.38 21.42 -23.42
N GLU A 63 -2.39 20.27 -24.10
CA GLU A 63 -3.55 19.38 -24.14
C GLU A 63 -3.91 18.85 -22.74
N ARG A 64 -2.90 18.40 -21.97
CA ARG A 64 -3.10 17.96 -20.57
C ARG A 64 -3.65 19.08 -19.69
N ALA A 65 -3.14 20.30 -19.83
CA ALA A 65 -3.61 21.46 -19.06
C ALA A 65 -5.07 21.80 -19.39
N LYS A 66 -5.44 21.74 -20.67
CA LYS A 66 -6.83 21.96 -21.12
C LYS A 66 -7.77 20.90 -20.54
N ALA A 67 -7.44 19.61 -20.71
CA ALA A 67 -8.25 18.51 -20.19
C ALA A 67 -8.44 18.60 -18.67
N ARG A 68 -7.38 18.96 -17.93
CA ARG A 68 -7.44 19.19 -16.49
C ARG A 68 -8.43 20.31 -16.15
N SER A 69 -8.39 21.44 -16.85
CA SER A 69 -9.28 22.57 -16.57
C SER A 69 -10.77 22.22 -16.79
N GLU A 70 -11.07 21.42 -17.81
CA GLU A 70 -12.43 20.96 -18.13
C GLU A 70 -12.98 20.05 -17.02
N VAL A 71 -12.17 19.08 -16.56
CA VAL A 71 -12.54 18.16 -15.48
C VAL A 71 -12.72 18.90 -14.15
N GLU A 72 -11.83 19.84 -13.82
CA GLU A 72 -11.94 20.65 -12.60
C GLU A 72 -13.19 21.54 -12.61
N ALA A 73 -13.55 22.11 -13.77
CA ALA A 73 -14.78 22.89 -13.90
C ALA A 73 -16.02 22.01 -13.68
N PHE A 74 -16.06 20.82 -14.27
CA PHE A 74 -17.15 19.86 -14.08
C PHE A 74 -17.27 19.43 -12.61
N SER A 75 -16.16 19.15 -11.94
CA SER A 75 -16.13 18.76 -10.52
C SER A 75 -16.71 19.86 -9.62
N LYS A 76 -16.34 21.12 -9.86
CA LYS A 76 -16.86 22.26 -9.08
C LYS A 76 -18.36 22.41 -9.23
N GLU A 77 -18.87 22.32 -10.47
CA GLU A 77 -20.31 22.41 -10.73
C GLU A 77 -21.08 21.29 -10.02
N LEU A 78 -20.57 20.06 -10.04
CA LEU A 78 -21.18 18.93 -9.35
C LEU A 78 -21.16 19.11 -7.82
N ASP A 79 -20.07 19.65 -7.26
CA ASP A 79 -19.97 19.95 -5.83
C ASP A 79 -20.95 21.05 -5.39
N ASP A 80 -21.09 22.12 -6.17
CA ASP A 80 -22.05 23.20 -5.89
C ASP A 80 -23.49 22.67 -5.86
N LEU A 81 -23.86 21.82 -6.82
CA LEU A 81 -25.17 21.16 -6.86
C LEU A 81 -25.36 20.22 -5.66
N LYS A 82 -24.31 19.48 -5.27
CA LYS A 82 -24.32 18.60 -4.10
C LYS A 82 -24.56 19.37 -2.81
N TYR A 83 -23.93 20.53 -2.64
CA TYR A 83 -24.13 21.37 -1.45
C TYR A 83 -25.57 21.88 -1.36
N MET A 84 -26.16 22.32 -2.48
CA MET A 84 -27.55 22.77 -2.50
C MET A 84 -28.52 21.62 -2.19
N MET A 85 -28.29 20.43 -2.76
CA MET A 85 -29.08 19.23 -2.47
C MET A 85 -29.03 18.83 -0.99
N ILE A 86 -27.83 18.77 -0.39
CA ILE A 86 -27.65 18.37 1.01
C ILE A 86 -28.25 19.41 1.97
N ARG A 87 -28.08 20.71 1.65
CA ARG A 87 -28.54 21.80 2.52
C ARG A 87 -30.06 21.99 2.45
N TYR A 88 -30.66 21.81 1.27
CA TYR A 88 -32.08 22.09 1.02
C TYR A 88 -32.78 20.90 0.32
N PRO A 89 -32.91 19.75 1.00
CA PRO A 89 -33.48 18.54 0.40
C PRO A 89 -35.00 18.62 0.12
N GLU A 90 -35.70 19.57 0.74
CA GLU A 90 -37.15 19.77 0.53
C GLU A 90 -37.47 20.32 -0.86
N ASN A 91 -36.52 21.01 -1.50
CA ASN A 91 -36.68 21.51 -2.85
C ASN A 91 -36.27 20.44 -3.88
N LEU A 92 -37.26 19.84 -4.53
CA LEU A 92 -37.06 18.79 -5.52
C LEU A 92 -36.26 19.25 -6.75
N ASP A 93 -36.25 20.55 -7.07
CA ASP A 93 -35.47 21.08 -8.19
C ASP A 93 -33.96 20.94 -7.95
N HIS A 94 -33.50 21.12 -6.70
CA HIS A 94 -32.08 20.94 -6.35
C HIS A 94 -31.66 19.47 -6.46
N VAL A 95 -32.52 18.54 -6.01
CA VAL A 95 -32.30 17.10 -6.13
C VAL A 95 -32.27 16.70 -7.61
N TYR A 96 -33.20 17.22 -8.41
CA TYR A 96 -33.26 16.94 -9.85
C TYR A 96 -32.05 17.48 -10.60
N ALA A 97 -31.60 18.70 -10.29
CA ALA A 97 -30.42 19.30 -10.90
C ALA A 97 -29.15 18.49 -10.62
N TYR A 98 -28.94 18.06 -9.37
CA TYR A 98 -27.83 17.17 -9.03
C TYR A 98 -27.93 15.83 -9.77
N LYS A 99 -29.10 15.17 -9.74
CA LYS A 99 -29.32 13.88 -10.41
C LYS A 99 -29.05 13.96 -11.91
N LYS A 100 -29.41 15.06 -12.56
CA LYS A 100 -29.11 15.28 -13.98
C LYS A 100 -27.60 15.34 -14.23
N LYS A 101 -26.86 16.10 -13.42
CA LYS A 101 -25.41 16.22 -13.54
C LYS A 101 -24.69 14.90 -13.23
N GLU A 102 -25.17 14.17 -12.24
CA GLU A 102 -24.70 12.83 -11.90
C GLU A 102 -24.88 11.85 -13.08
N ALA A 103 -25.98 11.96 -13.83
CA ALA A 103 -26.19 11.13 -15.03
C ALA A 103 -25.15 11.43 -16.14
N GLU A 104 -24.76 12.70 -16.32
CA GLU A 104 -23.68 13.09 -17.26
C GLU A 104 -22.33 12.52 -16.84
N MET A 105 -22.03 12.54 -15.53
CA MET A 105 -20.83 11.91 -14.96
C MET A 105 -20.83 10.40 -15.21
N LEU A 106 -21.97 9.74 -14.99
CA LEU A 106 -22.12 8.31 -15.19
C LEU A 106 -21.93 7.91 -16.65
N ASP A 107 -22.51 8.66 -17.61
CA ASP A 107 -22.31 8.41 -19.04
C ASP A 107 -20.82 8.54 -19.43
N SER A 108 -20.13 9.54 -18.89
CA SER A 108 -18.69 9.72 -19.10
C SER A 108 -17.87 8.57 -18.52
N ALA A 109 -18.25 8.08 -17.33
CA ALA A 109 -17.61 6.93 -16.69
C ALA A 109 -17.80 5.64 -17.52
N LEU A 110 -18.98 5.43 -18.11
CA LEU A 110 -19.24 4.26 -18.97
C LEU A 110 -18.41 4.28 -20.26
N LYS A 111 -18.24 5.45 -20.89
CA LYS A 111 -17.36 5.61 -22.05
C LYS A 111 -15.90 5.32 -21.69
N LEU A 112 -15.45 5.82 -20.55
CA LEU A 112 -14.09 5.59 -20.06
C LEU A 112 -13.86 4.10 -19.76
N ASP A 113 -14.79 3.44 -19.09
CA ASP A 113 -14.78 2.01 -18.80
C ASP A 113 -14.70 1.15 -20.08
N HIS A 114 -15.43 1.53 -21.14
CA HIS A 114 -15.29 0.90 -22.45
C HIS A 114 -13.86 1.05 -23.01
N SER A 115 -13.29 2.26 -22.97
CA SER A 115 -11.91 2.50 -23.41
C SER A 115 -10.88 1.71 -22.59
N TYR A 116 -11.05 1.62 -21.27
CA TYR A 116 -10.20 0.80 -20.41
C TYR A 116 -10.23 -0.69 -20.81
N ARG A 117 -11.42 -1.24 -21.07
CA ARG A 117 -11.55 -2.62 -21.56
C ARG A 117 -10.82 -2.84 -22.88
N LEU A 118 -10.90 -1.88 -23.81
CA LEU A 118 -10.18 -1.96 -25.08
C LEU A 118 -8.66 -1.94 -24.87
N VAL A 119 -8.15 -1.06 -24.01
CA VAL A 119 -6.72 -1.01 -23.68
C VAL A 119 -6.28 -2.33 -23.07
N ASN A 120 -7.04 -2.87 -22.11
CA ASN A 120 -6.73 -4.17 -21.49
C ASN A 120 -6.72 -5.33 -22.51
N LEU A 121 -7.59 -5.27 -23.53
CA LEU A 121 -7.59 -6.24 -24.62
C LEU A 121 -6.35 -6.13 -25.50
N LEU A 122 -5.92 -4.91 -25.81
CA LEU A 122 -4.73 -4.64 -26.64
C LEU A 122 -3.42 -4.88 -25.89
N HIS A 123 -3.44 -4.73 -24.56
CA HIS A 123 -2.27 -4.83 -23.68
C HIS A 123 -2.49 -5.85 -22.56
N PRO A 124 -2.62 -7.16 -22.87
CA PRO A 124 -2.96 -8.18 -21.88
C PRO A 124 -1.88 -8.40 -20.81
N ASN A 125 -0.62 -8.05 -21.08
CA ASN A 125 0.48 -8.22 -20.14
C ASN A 125 0.47 -7.20 -18.99
N ASP A 126 -0.18 -6.05 -19.17
CA ASP A 126 -0.25 -5.00 -18.15
C ASP A 126 -1.29 -5.34 -17.06
N VAL A 127 -2.15 -6.33 -17.33
CA VAL A 127 -3.27 -6.66 -16.45
C VAL A 127 -2.91 -7.79 -15.49
N ASN A 128 -2.92 -7.49 -14.19
CA ASN A 128 -2.58 -8.44 -13.15
C ASN A 128 -3.80 -9.28 -12.70
N HIS A 129 -4.42 -10.00 -13.63
CA HIS A 129 -5.55 -10.90 -13.32
C HIS A 129 -5.17 -12.15 -12.54
N LYS A 130 -3.86 -12.44 -12.41
CA LYS A 130 -3.36 -13.56 -11.61
C LYS A 130 -3.40 -13.24 -10.12
N GLU A 131 -2.94 -12.06 -9.72
CA GLU A 131 -2.99 -11.62 -8.32
C GLU A 131 -4.36 -11.05 -7.97
N ASN A 132 -5.01 -10.35 -8.89
CA ASN A 132 -6.32 -9.73 -8.69
C ASN A 132 -7.32 -10.21 -9.75
N PRO A 133 -7.83 -11.44 -9.63
CA PRO A 133 -8.78 -11.97 -10.60
C PRO A 133 -10.11 -11.21 -10.54
N VAL A 134 -10.60 -10.78 -11.70
CA VAL A 134 -11.91 -10.11 -11.84
C VAL A 134 -13.03 -11.09 -12.18
N ASN A 135 -12.70 -12.20 -12.85
CA ASN A 135 -13.65 -13.26 -13.19
C ASN A 135 -14.09 -14.01 -11.92
N LEU A 136 -15.39 -14.31 -11.82
CA LEU A 136 -15.99 -15.10 -10.73
C LEU A 136 -15.21 -16.39 -10.43
N TYR A 137 -14.81 -17.14 -11.46
CA TYR A 137 -14.04 -18.38 -11.28
C TYR A 137 -12.66 -18.11 -10.68
N GLY A 138 -11.95 -17.11 -11.21
CA GLY A 138 -10.64 -16.72 -10.70
C GLY A 138 -10.72 -16.22 -9.26
N ARG A 139 -11.74 -15.42 -8.93
CA ARG A 139 -12.00 -14.95 -7.56
C ARG A 139 -12.23 -16.10 -6.59
N LYS A 140 -13.02 -17.09 -7.00
CA LYS A 140 -13.28 -18.28 -6.17
C LYS A 140 -11.99 -19.07 -5.91
N ILE A 141 -11.17 -19.28 -6.94
CA ILE A 141 -9.87 -19.97 -6.78
C ILE A 141 -8.96 -19.16 -5.86
N HIS A 142 -8.85 -17.84 -6.08
CA HIS A 142 -8.01 -16.98 -5.25
C HIS A 142 -8.46 -16.98 -3.78
N GLN A 143 -9.76 -16.86 -3.51
CA GLN A 143 -10.29 -16.98 -2.16
C GLN A 143 -10.00 -18.34 -1.52
N GLN A 144 -10.04 -19.43 -2.29
CA GLN A 144 -9.68 -20.76 -1.79
C GLN A 144 -8.20 -20.84 -1.44
N GLU A 145 -7.32 -20.28 -2.27
CA GLU A 145 -5.87 -20.25 -2.00
C GLU A 145 -5.54 -19.34 -0.80
N GLU A 146 -6.18 -18.18 -0.69
CA GLU A 146 -6.05 -17.32 0.49
C GLU A 146 -6.53 -18.03 1.76
N GLN A 147 -7.67 -18.73 1.70
CA GLN A 147 -8.19 -19.47 2.83
C GLN A 147 -7.26 -20.62 3.25
N LYS A 148 -6.72 -21.38 2.28
CA LYS A 148 -5.71 -22.42 2.56
C LYS A 148 -4.46 -21.82 3.21
N ALA A 149 -3.96 -20.71 2.68
CA ALA A 149 -2.78 -20.05 3.24
C ALA A 149 -3.02 -19.56 4.68
N LYS A 150 -4.23 -19.06 4.99
CA LYS A 150 -4.63 -18.71 6.35
C LYS A 150 -4.68 -19.96 7.24
N GLU A 151 -5.28 -21.04 6.75
CA GLU A 151 -5.41 -22.29 7.48
C GLU A 151 -4.05 -22.90 7.82
N GLU A 152 -3.11 -22.89 6.87
CA GLU A 152 -1.73 -23.37 7.07
C GLU A 152 -0.99 -22.55 8.13
N LYS A 153 -1.11 -21.21 8.11
CA LYS A 153 -0.49 -20.34 9.13
C LYS A 153 -1.04 -20.62 10.53
N ILE A 154 -2.36 -20.75 10.66
CA ILE A 154 -2.99 -21.03 11.95
C ILE A 154 -2.63 -22.43 12.44
N ALA A 155 -2.62 -23.43 11.55
CA ALA A 155 -2.21 -24.80 11.89
C ALA A 155 -0.72 -24.86 12.32
N ALA A 156 0.16 -24.11 11.66
CA ALA A 156 1.56 -24.01 12.06
C ALA A 156 1.70 -23.39 13.47
N LEU A 157 0.89 -22.37 13.77
CA LEU A 157 0.86 -21.73 15.07
C LEU A 157 0.31 -22.67 16.17
N ALA A 158 -0.70 -23.48 15.85
CA ALA A 158 -1.42 -24.37 16.78
C ALA A 158 -0.50 -25.28 17.60
N HIS A 159 0.64 -25.71 17.03
CA HIS A 159 1.58 -26.60 17.72
C HIS A 159 2.29 -25.93 18.93
N ASN A 160 2.44 -24.61 18.90
CA ASN A 160 3.25 -23.85 19.86
C ASN A 160 2.42 -23.07 20.87
N ILE A 161 1.10 -23.20 20.81
CA ILE A 161 0.18 -22.43 21.64
C ILE A 161 -0.85 -23.34 22.33
N GLU A 162 -1.49 -22.77 23.33
CA GLU A 162 -2.66 -23.31 24.01
C GLU A 162 -3.68 -22.18 24.19
N LEU A 163 -4.97 -22.52 24.14
CA LEU A 163 -6.06 -21.58 24.35
C LEU A 163 -6.71 -21.81 25.72
N PHE A 164 -6.96 -20.73 26.45
CA PHE A 164 -7.73 -20.72 27.69
C PHE A 164 -9.04 -19.98 27.48
N PHE A 165 -10.15 -20.72 27.55
CA PHE A 165 -11.49 -20.17 27.45
C PHE A 165 -12.05 -19.88 28.85
N VAL A 166 -12.12 -18.61 29.22
CA VAL A 166 -12.64 -18.18 30.52
C VAL A 166 -14.11 -17.90 30.41
N PHE A 167 -14.91 -18.56 31.24
CA PHE A 167 -16.36 -18.57 31.09
C PHE A 167 -17.10 -18.66 32.43
N SER A 168 -18.39 -18.33 32.38
CA SER A 168 -19.37 -18.61 33.43
C SER A 168 -20.58 -19.30 32.80
N SER A 169 -21.10 -20.35 33.42
CA SER A 169 -22.30 -21.02 32.91
C SER A 169 -23.55 -20.14 32.95
N ASP A 170 -23.59 -19.19 33.89
CA ASP A 170 -24.72 -18.25 34.04
C ASP A 170 -24.72 -17.15 32.98
N CYS A 171 -23.66 -17.06 32.16
CA CYS A 171 -23.53 -16.03 31.13
C CYS A 171 -24.03 -16.53 29.76
N PRO A 172 -25.07 -15.91 29.17
CA PRO A 172 -25.62 -16.36 27.88
C PRO A 172 -24.61 -16.22 26.73
N TYR A 173 -23.73 -15.22 26.80
CA TYR A 173 -22.66 -15.04 25.80
C TYR A 173 -21.63 -16.16 25.88
N SER A 174 -21.30 -16.64 27.08
CA SER A 174 -20.40 -17.79 27.27
C SER A 174 -21.00 -19.06 26.66
N THR A 175 -22.29 -19.30 26.84
CA THR A 175 -23.00 -20.45 26.24
C THR A 175 -22.97 -20.42 24.71
N GLN A 176 -23.11 -19.23 24.10
CA GLN A 176 -23.05 -19.07 22.65
C GLN A 176 -21.64 -19.15 22.09
N ALA A 177 -20.64 -18.64 22.81
CA ALA A 177 -19.24 -18.65 22.36
C ALA A 177 -18.62 -20.05 22.44
N ALA A 178 -18.98 -20.85 23.45
CA ALA A 178 -18.39 -22.17 23.68
C ALA A 178 -18.39 -23.12 22.46
N PRO A 179 -19.50 -23.33 21.72
CA PRO A 179 -19.49 -24.17 20.52
C PRO A 179 -18.64 -23.59 19.38
N VAL A 180 -18.55 -22.27 19.26
CA VAL A 180 -17.72 -21.60 18.23
C VAL A 180 -16.24 -21.84 18.52
N VAL A 181 -15.82 -21.61 19.77
CA VAL A 181 -14.43 -21.86 20.21
C VAL A 181 -14.11 -23.36 20.07
N HIS A 182 -15.07 -24.24 20.36
CA HIS A 182 -14.87 -25.69 20.23
C HIS A 182 -14.65 -26.10 18.79
N GLY A 183 -15.50 -25.64 17.86
CA GLY A 183 -15.32 -25.89 16.43
C GLY A 183 -13.99 -25.35 15.92
N PHE A 184 -13.57 -24.18 16.41
CA PHE A 184 -12.28 -23.57 16.05
C PHE A 184 -11.10 -24.42 16.52
N ALA A 185 -11.10 -24.80 17.80
CA ALA A 185 -10.07 -25.66 18.39
C ALA A 185 -9.98 -27.01 17.68
N GLN A 186 -11.13 -27.61 17.32
CA GLN A 186 -11.17 -28.88 16.58
C GLN A 186 -10.62 -28.76 15.15
N LYS A 187 -11.00 -27.72 14.41
CA LYS A 187 -10.53 -27.49 13.02
C LYS A 187 -9.01 -27.42 12.98
N TYR A 188 -8.42 -26.66 13.90
CA TYR A 188 -6.98 -26.37 13.92
C TYR A 188 -6.17 -27.26 14.87
N LYS A 189 -6.83 -28.19 15.57
CA LYS A 189 -6.22 -29.09 16.58
C LYS A 189 -5.43 -28.34 17.65
N ILE A 190 -5.98 -27.23 18.12
CA ILE A 190 -5.37 -26.40 19.17
C ILE A 190 -5.79 -26.95 20.54
N GLU A 191 -4.82 -27.20 21.41
CA GLU A 191 -5.08 -27.55 22.81
C GLU A 191 -5.86 -26.41 23.47
N THR A 192 -7.02 -26.73 24.04
CA THR A 192 -7.91 -25.73 24.62
C THR A 192 -8.48 -26.24 25.95
N GLU A 193 -8.21 -25.49 27.01
CA GLU A 193 -8.77 -25.71 28.34
C GLU A 193 -9.72 -24.56 28.71
N ALA A 194 -10.64 -24.82 29.65
CA ALA A 194 -11.57 -23.82 30.12
C ALA A 194 -11.31 -23.43 31.58
N LEU A 195 -11.40 -22.14 31.88
CA LEU A 195 -11.33 -21.60 33.24
C LEU A 195 -12.73 -21.13 33.65
N SER A 196 -13.30 -21.77 34.66
CA SER A 196 -14.62 -21.41 35.17
C SER A 196 -14.52 -20.33 36.24
N THR A 197 -15.35 -19.29 36.16
CA THR A 197 -15.48 -18.27 37.23
C THR A 197 -16.46 -18.66 38.33
N ASN A 198 -17.39 -19.58 38.05
CA ASN A 198 -18.43 -20.02 38.99
C ASN A 198 -18.26 -21.48 39.45
N GLY A 199 -17.18 -22.16 39.03
CA GLY A 199 -16.86 -23.53 39.43
C GLY A 199 -17.55 -24.62 38.62
N GLU A 200 -18.43 -24.24 37.68
CA GLU A 200 -19.11 -25.17 36.80
C GLU A 200 -18.23 -25.69 35.67
N LYS A 201 -18.57 -26.87 35.14
CA LYS A 201 -17.82 -27.53 34.06
C LYS A 201 -18.35 -27.10 32.70
N SER A 202 -17.43 -26.81 31.77
CA SER A 202 -17.73 -26.63 30.36
C SER A 202 -18.18 -27.94 29.75
N GLN A 203 -19.12 -27.84 28.80
CA GLN A 203 -19.58 -28.99 28.00
C GLN A 203 -18.50 -29.49 27.02
N TYR A 204 -17.62 -28.61 26.55
CA TYR A 204 -16.73 -28.87 25.42
C TYR A 204 -15.27 -29.05 25.80
N PHE A 205 -14.85 -28.52 26.95
CA PHE A 205 -13.45 -28.43 27.35
C PHE A 205 -13.21 -28.96 28.76
N LYS A 206 -12.01 -29.51 28.97
CA LYS A 206 -11.52 -29.80 30.30
C LYS A 206 -11.49 -28.50 31.11
N THR A 207 -12.18 -28.50 32.25
CA THR A 207 -12.44 -27.30 33.01
C THR A 207 -11.64 -27.27 34.30
N HIS A 208 -11.01 -26.14 34.56
CA HIS A 208 -10.30 -25.81 35.77
C HIS A 208 -11.03 -24.69 36.51
N PHE A 209 -11.05 -24.79 37.83
CA PHE A 209 -11.57 -23.74 38.70
C PHE A 209 -10.40 -23.17 39.51
N ASN A 210 -9.94 -21.98 39.14
CA ASN A 210 -8.83 -21.30 39.81
C ASN A 210 -9.00 -19.79 39.70
N GLN A 211 -9.58 -19.18 40.74
CA GLN A 211 -9.84 -17.74 40.78
C GLN A 211 -8.56 -16.91 40.80
N GLU A 212 -7.50 -17.40 41.44
CA GLU A 212 -6.20 -16.72 41.51
C GLU A 212 -5.57 -16.60 40.13
N LEU A 213 -5.66 -17.67 39.31
CA LEU A 213 -5.19 -17.66 37.94
C LEU A 213 -5.97 -16.67 37.06
N ILE A 214 -7.30 -16.63 37.18
CA ILE A 214 -8.16 -15.69 36.43
C ILE A 214 -7.80 -14.24 36.78
N ASN A 215 -7.58 -13.95 38.07
CA ASN A 215 -7.16 -12.64 38.55
C ASN A 215 -5.74 -12.29 38.08
N MET A 216 -4.79 -13.24 38.08
CA MET A 216 -3.43 -13.06 37.57
C MET A 216 -3.43 -12.74 36.06
N LEU A 217 -4.34 -13.36 35.31
CA LEU A 217 -4.51 -13.11 33.88
C LEU A 217 -5.18 -11.75 33.59
N GLY A 218 -5.72 -11.07 34.61
CA GLY A 218 -6.33 -9.74 34.48
C GLY A 218 -7.67 -9.76 33.74
N ILE A 219 -8.42 -10.86 33.86
CA ILE A 219 -9.66 -11.06 33.10
C ILE A 219 -10.84 -10.50 33.90
N GLU A 220 -11.40 -9.41 33.42
CA GLU A 220 -12.51 -8.72 34.09
C GLU A 220 -13.89 -9.13 33.57
N SER A 221 -13.96 -9.75 32.39
CA SER A 221 -15.22 -10.06 31.71
C SER A 221 -15.24 -11.46 31.11
N VAL A 222 -16.43 -12.09 31.11
CA VAL A 222 -16.68 -13.40 30.50
C VAL A 222 -17.70 -13.29 29.36
N PRO A 223 -17.58 -14.10 28.29
CA PRO A 223 -16.46 -14.99 28.00
C PRO A 223 -15.21 -14.23 27.55
N SER A 224 -14.03 -14.78 27.86
CA SER A 224 -12.75 -14.32 27.32
C SER A 224 -11.94 -15.50 26.78
N LEU A 225 -11.22 -15.29 25.68
CA LEU A 225 -10.35 -16.29 25.08
C LEU A 225 -8.92 -15.78 25.08
N ILE A 226 -8.02 -16.54 25.70
CA ILE A 226 -6.61 -16.19 25.82
C ILE A 226 -5.79 -17.21 25.08
N LEU A 227 -4.84 -16.74 24.28
CA LEU A 227 -3.78 -17.54 23.71
C LEU A 227 -2.55 -17.43 24.59
N VAL A 228 -1.95 -18.57 24.92
CA VAL A 228 -0.70 -18.65 25.65
C VAL A 228 0.28 -19.49 24.84
N THR A 229 1.52 -19.01 24.66
CA THR A 229 2.58 -19.83 24.06
C THR A 229 2.97 -20.95 25.02
N LYS A 230 3.29 -22.15 24.52
CA LYS A 230 3.70 -23.28 25.36
C LYS A 230 4.95 -23.02 26.21
N ASP A 231 5.80 -22.10 25.79
CA ASP A 231 6.95 -21.62 26.57
C ASP A 231 6.54 -20.77 27.79
N GLY A 232 5.26 -20.41 27.93
CA GLY A 232 4.70 -19.58 29.00
C GLY A 232 5.11 -18.10 28.95
N LYS A 233 5.93 -17.69 27.98
CA LYS A 233 6.51 -16.34 27.90
C LYS A 233 5.52 -15.29 27.40
N THR A 234 4.70 -15.64 26.41
CA THR A 234 3.83 -14.69 25.73
C THR A 234 2.38 -15.12 25.86
N ARG A 235 1.51 -14.14 26.10
CA ARG A 235 0.05 -14.33 26.13
C ARG A 235 -0.66 -13.20 25.41
N PHE A 236 -1.76 -13.52 24.74
CA PHE A 236 -2.63 -12.56 24.07
C PHE A 236 -4.08 -12.82 24.45
N GLU A 237 -4.82 -11.76 24.78
CA GLU A 237 -6.27 -11.84 24.83
C GLU A 237 -6.78 -11.80 23.39
N ILE A 238 -7.21 -12.95 22.88
CA ILE A 238 -7.74 -13.09 21.52
C ILE A 238 -9.15 -12.55 21.48
N ALA A 239 -9.96 -12.76 22.51
CA ALA A 239 -11.31 -12.21 22.47
C ALA A 239 -11.92 -11.95 23.83
N ARG A 240 -12.88 -11.02 23.79
CA ARG A 240 -13.71 -10.60 24.91
C ARG A 240 -15.16 -10.49 24.42
N GLY A 241 -16.06 -11.25 25.02
CA GLY A 241 -17.46 -11.33 24.61
C GLY A 241 -17.72 -12.41 23.55
N ALA A 242 -18.89 -12.34 22.91
CA ALA A 242 -19.26 -13.29 21.87
C ALA A 242 -18.34 -13.14 20.65
N VAL A 243 -17.94 -14.28 20.09
CA VAL A 243 -16.97 -14.36 18.98
C VAL A 243 -17.51 -15.15 17.82
N SER A 244 -17.11 -14.74 16.61
CA SER A 244 -17.35 -15.51 15.39
C SER A 244 -16.11 -16.32 14.98
N PHE A 245 -16.32 -17.36 14.17
CA PHE A 245 -15.23 -18.20 13.67
C PHE A 245 -14.21 -17.39 12.86
N SER A 246 -14.69 -16.52 11.97
CA SER A 246 -13.83 -15.69 11.13
C SER A 246 -13.03 -14.66 11.92
N GLU A 247 -13.61 -14.11 12.99
CA GLU A 247 -12.89 -13.20 13.89
C GLU A 247 -11.76 -13.93 14.64
N LEU A 248 -11.99 -15.17 15.07
CA LEU A 248 -10.92 -15.99 15.65
C LEU A 248 -9.80 -16.26 14.64
N GLU A 249 -10.12 -16.61 13.39
CA GLU A 249 -9.11 -16.79 12.34
C GLU A 249 -8.27 -15.52 12.13
N GLU A 250 -8.92 -14.35 12.02
CA GLU A 250 -8.23 -13.07 11.84
C GLU A 250 -7.27 -12.77 12.99
N LYS A 251 -7.73 -12.90 14.23
CA LYS A 251 -6.89 -12.60 15.40
C LYS A 251 -5.76 -13.59 15.61
N MET A 252 -5.94 -14.83 15.20
CA MET A 252 -4.87 -15.84 15.21
C MET A 252 -3.78 -15.54 14.18
N LEU A 253 -4.15 -14.97 13.02
CA LEU A 253 -3.16 -14.51 12.04
C LEU A 253 -2.35 -13.32 12.56
N LEU A 254 -3.00 -12.37 13.24
CA LEU A 254 -2.30 -11.27 13.90
C LEU A 254 -1.35 -11.77 15.00
N ALA A 255 -1.80 -12.72 15.82
CA ALA A 255 -0.95 -13.36 16.82
C ALA A 255 0.26 -14.08 16.19
N HIS A 256 0.05 -14.77 15.06
CA HIS A 256 1.12 -15.41 14.30
C HIS A 256 2.18 -14.40 13.82
N GLU A 257 1.76 -13.25 13.29
CA GLU A 257 2.67 -12.19 12.85
C GLU A 257 3.50 -11.62 14.00
N ILE A 258 2.88 -11.31 15.13
CA ILE A 258 3.57 -10.77 16.31
C ILE A 258 4.59 -11.78 16.85
N LEU A 259 4.22 -13.05 16.96
CA LEU A 259 5.11 -14.10 17.47
C LEU A 259 6.30 -14.33 16.55
N LYS A 260 6.08 -14.34 15.23
CA LYS A 260 7.15 -14.46 14.24
C LYS A 260 8.11 -13.27 14.30
N ASP A 261 7.59 -12.05 14.46
CA ASP A 261 8.42 -10.85 14.63
C ASP A 261 9.24 -10.88 15.92
N GLN A 262 8.69 -11.42 17.01
CA GLN A 262 9.42 -11.62 18.26
C GLN A 262 10.56 -12.64 18.09
N GLU A 263 10.31 -13.73 17.37
CA GLU A 263 11.30 -14.75 17.06
C GLU A 263 12.44 -14.20 16.18
N LEU A 264 12.11 -13.42 15.15
CA LEU A 264 13.11 -12.77 14.30
C LEU A 264 13.96 -11.77 15.08
N LYS A 265 13.35 -11.02 16.01
CA LYS A 265 14.10 -10.07 16.87
C LYS A 265 15.02 -10.79 17.83
N SER A 266 14.60 -11.92 18.42
CA SER A 266 15.44 -12.69 19.33
C SER A 266 16.63 -13.33 18.60
N GLN A 267 16.42 -13.88 17.40
CA GLN A 267 17.49 -14.42 16.54
C GLN A 267 18.53 -13.36 16.19
N ARG A 268 18.09 -12.17 15.76
CA ARG A 268 18.99 -11.04 15.45
C ARG A 268 19.78 -10.57 16.67
N ALA A 269 19.18 -10.56 17.86
CA ALA A 269 19.88 -10.19 19.09
C ALA A 269 21.00 -11.20 19.42
N VAL A 270 20.73 -12.50 19.24
CA VAL A 270 21.74 -13.56 19.46
C VAL A 270 22.89 -13.43 18.46
N GLU A 271 22.61 -13.23 17.17
CA GLU A 271 23.66 -13.01 16.15
C GLU A 271 24.51 -11.78 16.43
N GLN A 272 23.90 -10.70 16.93
CA GLN A 272 24.62 -9.48 17.32
C GLN A 272 25.53 -9.71 18.54
N GLU A 273 25.07 -10.47 19.54
CA GLU A 273 25.88 -10.84 20.69
C GLU A 273 27.07 -11.73 20.28
N GLU A 274 26.85 -12.73 19.42
CA GLU A 274 27.93 -13.60 18.94
C GLU A 274 28.97 -12.81 18.13
N ASN A 275 28.53 -11.95 17.21
CA ASN A 275 29.44 -11.09 16.45
C ASN A 275 30.23 -10.11 17.34
N SER A 276 29.61 -9.60 18.40
CA SER A 276 30.33 -8.74 19.36
C SER A 276 31.39 -9.52 20.14
N ARG A 277 31.09 -10.76 20.59
CA ARG A 277 32.04 -11.62 21.33
C ARG A 277 33.22 -12.07 20.48
N VAL A 278 33.00 -12.33 19.19
CA VAL A 278 34.10 -12.65 18.25
C VAL A 278 35.00 -11.43 18.04
N ARG A 279 34.42 -10.22 17.98
CA ARG A 279 35.19 -8.97 17.84
C ARG A 279 36.10 -8.71 19.04
N PHE A 280 35.63 -8.93 20.27
CA PHE A 280 36.42 -8.75 21.50
C PHE A 280 37.50 -9.83 21.74
N LYS A 281 37.50 -10.94 21.01
CA LYS A 281 38.52 -12.00 21.12
C LYS A 281 39.71 -11.80 20.17
N ASN A 282 39.59 -10.91 19.19
CA ASN A 282 40.60 -10.64 18.17
C ASN A 282 41.33 -9.30 18.37
N ASP A 283 41.00 -8.58 19.44
CA ASP A 283 41.75 -7.42 19.98
C ASP A 283 42.52 -7.85 21.24
#